data_AF-A0A966T1H7-F1
#
_entry.id   AF-A0A966T1H7-F1
#
_cell.length_a   1.000
_cell.length_b   1.000
_cell.length_c   1.000
_cell.angle_alpha   90.00
_cell.angle_beta   90.00
_cell.angle_gamma   90.00
#
_symmetry.space_group_name_H-M   'P 1'
#
loop_
_entity.id
_entity.type
_entity.pdbx_description
1 polymer ?
#
loop_
_entity_poly.entity_id
_entity_poly.type
_entity_poly.pdbx_seq_one_letter_code
_entity_poly.pdbx_strand_id
1 'polypeptide(L)' 'MARSLKKGPFVDEHLLKKLDAMNESGDRKPIKTWSRRSTIIPDMVGHTFAV' A
#
# COMPACT_ATOMS: atom_id res chain seq x y z
N MET A 1 4.81 -15.65 3.58
CA MET A 1 3.54 -16.43 3.63
C MET A 1 2.74 -16.12 2.37
N ALA A 2 2.54 -17.11 1.50
CA ALA A 2 1.72 -16.92 0.30
C ALA A 2 0.23 -16.96 0.68
N ARG A 3 -0.53 -15.91 0.34
CA ARG A 3 -2.00 -15.93 0.45
C ARG A 3 -2.59 -16.68 -0.74
N SER A 4 -3.76 -17.29 -0.52
CA SER A 4 -4.51 -17.93 -1.60
C SER A 4 -4.95 -16.90 -2.65
N LEU A 5 -4.68 -17.20 -3.93
CA LEU A 5 -5.05 -16.36 -5.08
C LEU A 5 -6.55 -16.08 -5.17
N LYS A 6 -7.40 -17.00 -4.69
CA LYS A 6 -8.87 -16.85 -4.70
C LYS A 6 -9.38 -15.72 -3.78
N LYS A 7 -8.58 -15.29 -2.79
CA LYS A 7 -8.99 -14.28 -1.79
C LYS A 7 -8.69 -12.84 -2.23
N GLY A 8 -8.11 -12.65 -3.41
CA GLY A 8 -7.71 -11.34 -3.92
C GLY A 8 -6.44 -10.78 -3.26
N PRO A 9 -5.96 -9.62 -3.74
CA PRO A 9 -4.83 -8.92 -3.17
C PRO A 9 -5.15 -8.50 -1.73
N PHE A 10 -4.17 -8.65 -0.84
CA PHE A 10 -4.31 -8.20 0.54
C PHE A 10 -3.54 -6.90 0.71
N VAL A 11 -4.17 -5.90 1.32
CA VAL A 11 -3.51 -4.66 1.73
C VAL A 11 -3.85 -4.40 3.19
N ASP A 12 -2.86 -3.96 3.96
CA ASP A 12 -3.07 -3.58 5.34
C ASP A 12 -3.88 -2.28 5.44
N GLU A 13 -4.83 -2.22 6.37
CA GLU A 13 -5.75 -1.09 6.50
C GLU A 13 -5.00 0.22 6.79
N HIS A 14 -3.94 0.15 7.59
CA HIS A 14 -3.11 1.32 7.89
C HIS A 14 -2.30 1.81 6.68
N LEU A 15 -1.95 0.90 5.75
CA LEU A 15 -1.27 1.26 4.52
C LEU A 15 -2.25 1.92 3.54
N LEU A 16 -3.47 1.37 3.46
CA LEU A 16 -4.55 1.88 2.62
C LEU A 16 -4.95 3.30 3.03
N LYS A 17 -5.16 3.55 4.32
CA LYS A 17 -5.45 4.89 4.87
C LYS A 17 -4.37 5.93 4.54
N LYS A 18 -3.09 5.55 4.59
CA LYS A 18 -1.98 6.45 4.21
C LYS A 18 -1.98 6.76 2.73
N LEU A 19 -2.33 5.76 1.91
CA LEU A 19 -2.41 5.89 0.46
C LEU A 19 -3.53 6.85 0.06
N ASP A 20 -4.72 6.69 0.64
CA ASP A 20 -5.88 7.55 0.38
C ASP A 20 -5.56 9.01 0.73
N ALA A 21 -4.98 9.24 1.91
CA ALA A 21 -4.57 10.58 2.32
C ALA A 21 -3.49 11.19 1.40
N MET A 22 -2.57 10.39 0.88
CA MET A 22 -1.56 10.85 -0.08
C MET A 22 -2.13 11.11 -1.47
N ASN A 23 -3.09 10.31 -1.90
CA ASN A 23 -3.80 10.51 -3.17
C ASN A 23 -4.66 11.78 -3.13
N GLU A 24 -5.31 12.07 -2.00
CA GLU A 24 -6.07 13.31 -1.81
C GLU A 24 -5.17 14.55 -1.73
N SER A 25 -4.02 14.46 -1.06
CA SER A 25 -3.09 15.58 -0.90
C SER A 25 -2.16 15.80 -2.09
N GLY A 26 -2.00 14.81 -2.97
CA GLY A 26 -1.02 14.85 -4.07
C GLY A 26 0.45 14.81 -3.61
N ASP A 27 0.70 14.57 -2.32
CA ASP A 27 2.03 14.55 -1.73
C ASP A 27 2.77 13.24 -2.07
N ARG A 28 4.01 13.34 -2.57
CA ARG A 28 4.85 12.19 -2.94
C ARG A 28 5.93 11.86 -1.89
N LYS A 29 5.59 11.97 -0.61
CA LYS A 29 6.54 11.68 0.47
C LYS A 29 6.77 10.17 0.61
N PRO A 30 7.98 9.71 0.98
CA PRO A 30 8.22 8.28 1.22
C PRO A 30 7.33 7.71 2.33
N ILE A 31 6.54 6.67 2.02
CA ILE A 31 5.67 5.97 2.97
C ILE A 31 6.51 4.95 3.74
N LYS A 32 6.74 5.20 5.03
CA LYS A 32 7.29 4.17 5.94
C LYS A 32 6.22 3.12 6.23
N THR A 33 6.52 1.86 5.90
CA THR A 33 5.64 0.71 6.14
C THR A 33 6.44 -0.46 6.69
N TRP A 34 5.88 -1.18 7.67
CA TRP A 34 6.42 -2.46 8.13
C TRP A 34 5.61 -3.63 7.55
N SER A 35 4.58 -3.36 6.76
CA SER A 35 3.68 -4.37 6.22
C SER A 35 4.26 -5.01 4.97
N ARG A 36 5.10 -6.03 5.18
CA ARG A 36 5.70 -6.86 4.12
C ARG A 36 4.73 -7.85 3.46
N ARG A 37 3.50 -7.92 3.98
CA ARG A 37 2.45 -8.85 3.55
C ARG A 37 1.48 -8.23 2.55
N SER A 38 1.56 -6.92 2.33
CA SER A 38 0.66 -6.20 1.42
C SER A 38 1.07 -6.42 -0.04
N THR A 39 0.08 -6.67 -0.89
CA THR A 39 0.24 -6.77 -2.34
C THR A 39 0.17 -5.37 -2.95
N ILE A 40 1.05 -5.09 -3.91
CA ILE A 40 1.02 -3.83 -4.65
C ILE A 40 -0.26 -3.79 -5.51
N ILE A 41 -1.07 -2.76 -5.31
CA ILE A 41 -2.30 -2.48 -6.08
C ILE A 41 -2.06 -1.28 -7.02
N PRO A 42 -2.89 -1.08 -8.06
CA PRO A 42 -2.73 0.04 -8.99
C PRO A 42 -2.67 1.43 -8.34
N ASP A 43 -3.39 1.63 -7.23
CA ASP A 43 -3.41 2.92 -6.51
C ASP A 43 -2.06 3.26 -5.86
N MET A 44 -1.16 2.28 -5.74
CA MET A 44 0.19 2.48 -5.18
C MET A 44 1.21 2.96 -6.23
N VAL A 45 0.81 3.06 -7.49
CA VAL A 45 1.71 3.47 -8.58
C VAL A 45 2.11 4.95 -8.40
N GLY A 46 3.42 5.20 -8.40
CA GLY A 46 3.98 6.55 -8.20
C GLY A 46 4.29 6.91 -6.75
N HIS A 47 3.94 6.05 -5.79
CA HIS A 47 4.31 6.21 -4.39
C HIS A 47 5.66 5.53 -4.08
N THR A 48 6.46 6.17 -3.24
CA THR A 48 7.73 5.60 -2.78
C THR A 48 7.54 4.93 -1.42
N PHE A 49 7.88 3.65 -1.30
CA PHE A 49 7.77 2.91 -0.05
C PHE A 49 9.15 2.70 0.60
N ALA A 50 9.24 3.03 1.88
CA ALA A 50 10.35 2.65 2.75
C ALA A 50 9.88 1.48 3.64
N VAL A 51 10.41 0.29 3.35
CA VAL A 51 10.05 -0.99 4.00
C VAL A 51 11.00 -1.36 5.14
#